data_AF-A0A926JMD2-F1
#
_entry.id   AF-A0A926JMD2-F1
#
_cell.length_a   1.000
_cell.length_b   1.000
_cell.length_c   1.000
_cell.angle_alpha   90.00
_cell.angle_beta   90.00
_cell.angle_gamma   90.00
#
_symmetry.space_group_name_H-M   'P 1'
#
loop_
_entity.id
_entity.type
_entity.pdbx_description
1 polymer ?
#
loop_
_entity_poly.entity_id
_entity_poly.type
_entity_poly.pdbx_seq_one_letter_code
_entity_poly.pdbx_strand_id
1 'polypeptide(L)'
;MTTVYAQRRAALAPPTPRRSPVGAVLAVLWGGAAAVIALWWHDTGSVVGASGWLTGAGRIAGLLCGYACAVLVGLMARVPLLEQRVGADRVTRWHTKVGRYTICLLVAHVVLILLGYAAQDGSSIVDETLTVVLDYPEMLKATAGAVILCAVGLVSARAVRRRVSHEFSYAVPQLTREALTAQSADIDTVSGATYTSEGYRQSLQSALDSASR
;
A
#
# COMPACT_ATOMS: atom_id res chain seq x y z
N MET A 1 -40.66 30.53 -18.95
CA MET A 1 -40.66 29.10 -19.33
C MET A 1 -39.41 28.85 -20.16
N THR A 2 -38.47 28.16 -19.53
CA THR A 2 -37.14 27.74 -19.99
C THR A 2 -37.23 26.88 -21.25
N THR A 3 -36.21 26.91 -22.12
CA THR A 3 -35.89 25.81 -23.05
C THR A 3 -34.37 25.87 -23.35
N VAL A 4 -33.60 25.06 -22.63
CA VAL A 4 -32.14 24.85 -22.63
C VAL A 4 -31.47 24.39 -23.97
N TYR A 5 -30.41 23.59 -23.91
CA TYR A 5 -29.71 22.89 -24.97
C TYR A 5 -29.88 21.35 -24.96
N ALA A 6 -30.17 20.73 -26.12
CA ALA A 6 -29.93 19.30 -26.36
C ALA A 6 -28.60 19.14 -27.14
N GLN A 7 -27.51 19.03 -26.39
CA GLN A 7 -26.14 18.93 -26.89
C GLN A 7 -25.85 17.52 -27.43
N ARG A 8 -25.65 17.39 -28.75
CA ARG A 8 -25.21 16.17 -29.41
C ARG A 8 -23.80 15.81 -28.91
N ARG A 9 -23.73 14.80 -28.03
CA ARG A 9 -22.48 14.21 -27.51
C ARG A 9 -21.62 13.69 -28.67
N ALA A 10 -20.50 14.37 -28.93
CA ALA A 10 -19.39 13.77 -29.66
C ALA A 10 -18.95 12.52 -28.90
N ALA A 11 -18.99 11.35 -29.53
CA ALA A 11 -18.56 10.11 -28.92
C ALA A 11 -17.06 10.20 -28.61
N LEU A 12 -16.72 10.37 -27.32
CA LEU A 12 -15.37 10.28 -26.80
C LEU A 12 -14.79 8.92 -27.23
N ALA A 13 -13.70 8.93 -28.00
CA ALA A 13 -12.96 7.72 -28.30
C ALA A 13 -12.60 7.01 -26.98
N PRO A 14 -12.76 5.67 -26.87
CA PRO A 14 -12.48 4.97 -25.64
C PRO A 14 -11.02 5.20 -25.22
N PRO A 15 -10.74 5.57 -23.96
CA PRO A 15 -9.38 5.77 -23.50
C PRO A 15 -8.59 4.47 -23.69
N THR A 16 -7.52 4.50 -24.49
CA THR A 16 -6.60 3.37 -24.61
C THR A 16 -6.05 3.03 -23.22
N PRO A 17 -6.15 1.78 -22.73
CA PRO A 17 -5.69 1.42 -21.41
C PRO A 17 -4.15 1.53 -21.35
N ARG A 18 -3.65 2.65 -20.82
CA ARG A 18 -2.23 2.80 -20.49
C ARG A 18 -1.93 1.86 -19.33
N ARG A 19 -1.20 0.76 -19.60
CA ARG A 19 -0.73 -0.18 -18.57
C ARG A 19 0.04 0.61 -17.51
N SER A 20 -0.42 0.54 -16.27
CA SER A 20 0.24 1.25 -15.17
C SER A 20 1.59 0.57 -14.85
N PRO A 21 2.67 1.34 -14.68
CA PRO A 21 4.00 0.81 -14.40
C PRO A 21 4.12 0.16 -13.01
N VAL A 22 3.08 0.30 -12.18
CA VAL A 22 2.95 -0.30 -10.85
C VAL A 22 3.12 -1.82 -10.89
N GLY A 23 2.55 -2.50 -11.88
CA GLY A 23 2.65 -3.96 -12.00
C GLY A 23 4.09 -4.43 -12.17
N ALA A 24 4.88 -3.72 -12.97
CA ALA A 24 6.29 -4.05 -13.19
C ALA A 24 7.13 -3.86 -11.92
N VAL A 25 6.91 -2.76 -11.17
CA VAL A 25 7.62 -2.52 -9.91
C VAL A 25 7.27 -3.58 -8.88
N LEU A 26 5.99 -3.92 -8.73
CA LEU A 26 5.56 -4.98 -7.82
C LEU A 26 6.15 -6.35 -8.23
N ALA A 27 6.22 -6.65 -9.53
CA ALA A 27 6.83 -7.88 -10.02
C ALA A 27 8.33 -7.97 -9.67
N VAL A 28 9.08 -6.87 -9.80
CA VAL A 28 10.48 -6.81 -9.37
C VAL A 28 10.60 -7.01 -7.86
N LEU A 29 9.74 -6.35 -7.07
CA LEU A 29 9.77 -6.46 -5.61
C LEU A 29 9.45 -7.89 -5.13
N TRP A 30 8.43 -8.53 -5.71
CA TRP A 30 8.10 -9.92 -5.41
C TRP A 30 9.14 -10.89 -5.96
N GLY A 31 9.71 -10.61 -7.13
CA GLY A 31 10.80 -11.38 -7.72
C GLY A 31 12.05 -11.38 -6.83
N GLY A 32 12.43 -10.22 -6.28
CA GLY A 32 13.54 -10.13 -5.32
C GLY A 32 13.28 -10.91 -4.03
N ALA A 33 12.06 -10.84 -3.47
CA ALA A 33 11.68 -11.63 -2.30
C ALA A 33 11.72 -13.14 -2.58
N ALA A 34 11.20 -13.57 -3.73
CA ALA A 34 11.26 -14.96 -4.17
C ALA A 34 12.70 -15.43 -4.39
N ALA A 35 13.58 -14.59 -4.95
CA ALA A 35 14.99 -14.89 -5.13
C ALA A 35 15.72 -15.07 -3.80
N VAL A 36 15.44 -14.24 -2.79
CA VAL A 36 15.99 -14.38 -1.44
C VAL A 36 15.58 -15.72 -0.81
N ILE A 37 14.31 -16.11 -0.95
CA ILE A 37 13.81 -17.39 -0.45
C ILE A 37 14.42 -18.56 -1.22
N ALA A 38 14.53 -18.46 -2.54
CA ALA A 38 15.12 -19.48 -3.38
C ALA A 38 16.62 -19.69 -3.07
N LEU A 39 17.36 -18.60 -2.86
CA LEU A 39 18.77 -18.65 -2.48
C LEU A 39 18.93 -19.33 -1.11
N TRP A 40 18.09 -18.99 -0.14
CA TRP A 40 18.09 -19.66 1.16
C TRP A 40 17.78 -21.16 1.03
N TRP A 41 16.80 -21.52 0.20
CA TRP A 41 16.42 -22.92 -0.01
C TRP A 41 17.53 -23.73 -0.69
N HIS A 42 18.25 -23.11 -1.63
CA HIS A 42 19.37 -23.75 -2.31
C HIS A 42 20.56 -24.02 -1.38
N ASP A 43 20.80 -23.14 -0.41
CA ASP A 43 21.92 -23.23 0.53
C ASP A 43 21.58 -24.06 1.79
N THR A 44 20.29 -24.33 2.04
CA THR A 44 19.83 -25.06 3.23
C THR A 44 19.66 -26.56 2.93
N GLY A 45 20.58 -27.39 3.42
CA GLY A 45 20.62 -28.83 3.13
C GLY A 45 19.44 -29.65 3.67
N SER A 46 19.16 -29.64 4.99
CA SER A 46 17.99 -30.33 5.55
C SER A 46 17.52 -29.65 6.84
N VAL A 47 16.21 -29.41 6.94
CA VAL A 47 15.56 -28.87 8.13
C VAL A 47 14.82 -30.01 8.80
N VAL A 48 15.32 -30.47 9.94
CA VAL A 48 14.76 -31.61 10.68
C VAL A 48 14.56 -31.22 12.14
N GLY A 49 13.44 -31.66 12.72
CA GLY A 49 13.09 -31.37 14.11
C GLY A 49 12.51 -29.96 14.33
N ALA A 50 11.80 -29.77 15.44
CA ALA A 50 11.13 -28.51 15.75
C ALA A 50 12.10 -27.32 15.81
N SER A 51 13.24 -27.47 16.47
CA SER A 51 14.29 -26.43 16.54
C SER A 51 14.81 -26.01 15.16
N GLY A 52 15.00 -26.97 14.25
CA GLY A 52 15.37 -26.71 12.86
C GLY A 52 14.33 -25.87 12.11
N TRP A 53 13.04 -26.20 12.25
CA TRP A 53 11.96 -25.43 11.64
C TRP A 53 11.85 -24.01 12.21
N LEU A 54 12.01 -23.85 13.52
CA LEU A 54 11.97 -22.53 14.17
C LEU A 54 13.15 -21.65 13.75
N THR A 55 14.37 -22.18 13.79
CA THR A 55 15.57 -21.45 13.36
C THR A 55 15.55 -21.16 11.86
N GLY A 56 15.07 -22.10 11.04
CA GLY A 56 14.88 -21.90 9.60
C GLY A 56 13.88 -20.78 9.30
N ALA A 57 12.70 -20.80 9.94
CA ALA A 57 11.71 -19.73 9.80
C ALA A 57 12.25 -18.38 10.28
N GLY A 58 13.01 -18.37 11.38
CA GLY A 58 13.70 -17.19 11.88
C GLY A 58 14.69 -16.62 10.87
N ARG A 59 15.53 -17.46 10.24
CA ARG A 59 16.49 -17.04 9.21
C ARG A 59 15.79 -16.44 7.98
N ILE A 60 14.72 -17.07 7.49
CA ILE A 60 13.92 -16.53 6.37
C ILE A 60 13.33 -15.17 6.74
N ALA A 61 12.75 -15.03 7.93
CA ALA A 61 12.20 -13.77 8.40
C ALA A 61 13.27 -12.67 8.47
N GLY A 62 14.49 -13.00 8.92
CA GLY A 62 15.63 -12.07 8.95
C GLY A 62 16.09 -11.63 7.56
N LEU A 63 16.20 -12.58 6.61
CA LEU A 63 16.56 -12.28 5.22
C LEU A 63 15.51 -11.39 4.54
N LEU A 64 14.23 -11.71 4.71
CA LEU A 64 13.13 -10.90 4.20
C LEU A 64 13.07 -9.53 4.87
N CYS A 65 13.40 -9.43 6.17
CA CYS A 65 13.51 -8.17 6.88
C CYS A 65 14.62 -7.29 6.27
N GLY A 66 15.81 -7.85 6.05
CA GLY A 66 16.93 -7.14 5.40
C GLY A 66 16.57 -6.67 3.99
N TYR A 67 15.90 -7.51 3.21
CA TYR A 67 15.38 -7.14 1.90
C TYR A 67 14.35 -5.99 1.99
N ALA A 68 13.41 -6.07 2.94
CA ALA A 68 12.41 -5.01 3.15
C ALA A 68 13.05 -3.67 3.57
N CYS A 69 14.13 -3.69 4.37
CA CYS A 69 14.94 -2.51 4.67
C CYS A 69 15.56 -1.90 3.40
N ALA A 70 16.17 -2.71 2.53
CA ALA A 70 16.73 -2.23 1.28
C ALA A 70 15.65 -1.60 0.37
N VAL A 71 14.46 -2.23 0.33
CA VAL A 71 13.29 -1.69 -0.38
C VAL A 71 12.85 -0.35 0.22
N LEU A 72 12.77 -0.20 1.55
CA LEU A 72 12.42 1.08 2.20
C LEU A 72 13.35 2.23 1.82
N VAL A 73 14.66 1.96 1.82
CA VAL A 73 15.69 2.92 1.41
C VAL A 73 15.54 3.25 -0.06
N GLY A 74 15.36 2.24 -0.91
CA GLY A 74 15.14 2.42 -2.35
C GLY A 74 13.90 3.25 -2.70
N LEU A 75 12.81 3.08 -1.95
CA LEU A 75 11.61 3.90 -2.14
C LEU A 75 11.84 5.38 -1.81
N MET A 76 12.73 5.70 -0.86
CA MET A 76 13.05 7.08 -0.46
C MET A 76 14.25 7.68 -1.20
N ALA A 77 14.93 6.90 -2.05
CA ALA A 77 15.99 7.38 -2.92
C ALA A 77 15.51 8.38 -4.00
N ARG A 78 14.23 8.77 -4.00
CA ARG A 78 13.59 9.72 -4.94
C ARG A 78 14.04 9.53 -6.39
N VAL A 79 14.08 8.27 -6.82
CA VAL A 79 14.52 7.94 -8.18
C VAL A 79 13.54 8.58 -9.16
N PRO A 80 13.99 9.47 -10.07
CA PRO A 80 13.10 10.28 -10.91
C PRO A 80 12.18 9.43 -11.79
N LEU A 81 12.63 8.25 -12.20
CA LEU A 81 11.83 7.27 -12.94
C LEU A 81 10.64 6.74 -12.12
N LEU A 82 10.80 6.58 -10.81
CA LEU A 82 9.75 6.07 -9.92
C LEU A 82 8.71 7.16 -9.64
N GLU A 83 9.17 8.40 -9.44
CA GLU A 83 8.31 9.55 -9.15
C GLU A 83 7.45 9.93 -10.37
N GLN A 84 8.04 9.94 -11.57
CA GLN A 84 7.33 10.23 -12.82
C GLN A 84 6.32 9.13 -13.20
N ARG A 85 6.63 7.85 -12.91
CA ARG A 85 5.82 6.69 -13.35
C ARG A 85 4.78 6.24 -12.34
N VAL A 86 5.10 6.24 -11.04
CA VAL A 86 4.23 5.71 -9.97
C VAL A 86 3.53 6.85 -9.21
N GLY A 87 4.19 8.01 -9.07
CA GLY A 87 3.70 9.17 -8.33
C GLY A 87 4.08 9.12 -6.85
N ALA A 88 4.47 10.28 -6.31
CA ALA A 88 4.98 10.43 -4.94
C ALA A 88 4.01 9.91 -3.87
N ASP A 89 2.70 10.17 -4.02
CA ASP A 89 1.68 9.74 -3.04
C ASP A 89 1.55 8.22 -2.91
N ARG A 90 1.81 7.48 -4.00
CA ARG A 90 1.79 6.01 -3.97
C ARG A 90 3.06 5.45 -3.35
N VAL A 91 4.21 6.03 -3.66
CA VAL A 91 5.51 5.64 -3.08
C VAL A 91 5.51 5.84 -1.57
N THR A 92 5.00 6.96 -1.06
CA THR A 92 4.88 7.23 0.38
C THR A 92 3.94 6.22 1.07
N ARG A 93 2.82 5.86 0.42
CA ARG A 93 1.91 4.81 0.92
C ARG A 93 2.54 3.41 0.92
N TRP A 94 3.40 3.11 -0.06
CA TRP A 94 4.13 1.85 -0.07
C TRP A 94 5.21 1.83 1.01
N HIS A 95 5.95 2.93 1.17
CA HIS A 95 6.96 3.06 2.22
C HIS A 95 6.37 2.83 3.62
N THR A 96 5.21 3.42 3.93
CA THR A 96 4.53 3.18 5.22
C THR A 96 4.07 1.74 5.40
N LYS A 97 3.58 1.08 4.34
CA LYS A 97 3.19 -0.36 4.38
C LYS A 97 4.41 -1.26 4.59
N VAL A 98 5.46 -1.09 3.78
CA VAL A 98 6.71 -1.85 3.88
C VAL A 98 7.39 -1.62 5.23
N GLY A 99 7.30 -0.40 5.78
CA GLY A 99 7.82 -0.04 7.09
C GLY A 99 7.21 -0.91 8.18
N ARG A 100 5.89 -1.04 8.19
CA ARG A 100 5.19 -1.91 9.13
C ARG A 100 5.57 -3.39 8.96
N TYR A 101 5.66 -3.88 7.72
CA TYR A 101 6.07 -5.27 7.47
C TYR A 101 7.50 -5.54 7.96
N THR A 102 8.41 -4.58 7.79
CA THR A 102 9.80 -4.69 8.25
C THR A 102 9.87 -4.87 9.77
N ILE A 103 9.10 -4.10 10.54
CA ILE A 103 9.05 -4.23 12.01
C ILE A 103 8.44 -5.57 12.43
N CYS A 104 7.36 -6.00 11.79
CA CYS A 104 6.76 -7.31 12.07
C CYS A 104 7.73 -8.46 11.76
N LEU A 105 8.46 -8.38 10.65
CA LEU A 105 9.47 -9.37 10.26
C LEU A 105 10.66 -9.38 11.22
N LEU A 106 11.15 -8.21 11.65
CA LEU A 106 12.22 -8.11 12.63
C LEU A 106 11.84 -8.76 13.96
N VAL A 107 10.66 -8.44 14.50
CA VAL A 107 10.20 -9.03 15.75
C VAL A 107 9.99 -10.54 15.60
N ALA A 108 9.38 -10.98 14.50
CA ALA A 108 9.23 -12.41 14.21
C ALA A 108 10.58 -13.12 14.11
N HIS A 109 11.56 -12.53 13.44
CA HIS A 109 12.93 -13.05 13.33
C HIS A 109 13.56 -13.28 14.70
N VAL A 110 13.56 -12.26 15.56
CA VAL A 110 14.17 -12.35 16.91
C VAL A 110 13.46 -13.43 17.74
N VAL A 111 12.12 -13.43 17.76
CA VAL A 111 11.35 -14.40 18.55
C VAL A 111 11.55 -15.83 18.05
N LEU A 112 11.53 -16.06 16.74
CA LEU A 112 11.69 -17.39 16.16
C LEU A 112 13.10 -17.95 16.39
N ILE A 113 14.14 -17.11 16.31
CA ILE A 113 15.52 -17.51 16.59
C ILE A 113 15.69 -17.87 18.07
N LEU A 114 15.17 -17.05 18.99
CA LEU A 114 15.25 -17.33 20.43
C LEU A 114 14.49 -18.60 20.83
N LEU A 115 13.28 -18.80 20.28
CA LEU A 115 12.53 -20.04 20.49
C LEU A 115 13.24 -21.26 19.89
N GLY A 116 13.94 -21.07 18.75
CA GLY A 116 14.74 -22.10 18.12
C GLY A 116 15.93 -22.54 18.98
N TYR A 117 16.67 -21.59 19.55
CA TYR A 117 17.78 -21.87 20.48
C TYR A 117 17.29 -22.52 21.78
N ALA A 118 16.23 -21.97 22.40
CA ALA A 118 15.66 -22.58 23.60
C ALA A 118 15.18 -24.03 23.37
N ALA A 119 14.60 -24.32 22.19
CA ALA A 119 14.20 -25.68 21.82
C ALA A 119 15.39 -26.60 21.49
N GLN A 120 16.56 -26.03 21.17
CA GLN A 120 17.78 -26.79 20.88
C GLN A 120 18.56 -27.12 22.16
N ASP A 121 18.65 -26.17 23.09
CA ASP A 121 19.45 -26.30 24.32
C ASP A 121 18.63 -26.79 25.53
N GLY A 122 17.30 -26.85 25.41
CA GLY A 122 16.41 -27.26 26.51
C GLY A 122 16.40 -26.30 27.70
N SER A 123 16.92 -25.09 27.51
CA SER A 123 17.05 -24.01 28.48
C SER A 123 15.78 -23.15 28.54
N SER A 124 15.67 -22.32 29.57
CA SER A 124 14.60 -21.32 29.64
C SER A 124 14.89 -20.19 28.64
N ILE A 125 13.85 -19.67 27.98
CA ILE A 125 13.97 -18.60 26.96
C ILE A 125 14.69 -17.35 27.52
N VAL A 126 14.53 -17.09 28.82
CA VAL A 126 15.10 -15.91 29.49
C VAL A 126 16.61 -16.06 29.68
N ASP A 127 17.08 -17.23 30.14
CA ASP A 127 18.50 -17.50 30.32
C ASP A 127 19.23 -17.47 28.97
N GLU A 128 18.62 -18.08 27.95
CA GLU A 128 19.16 -18.07 26.59
C GLU A 128 19.27 -16.64 26.02
N THR A 129 18.23 -15.82 26.22
CA THR A 129 18.25 -14.43 25.75
C THR A 129 19.36 -13.61 26.42
N LEU A 130 19.58 -13.80 27.73
CA LEU A 130 20.61 -13.09 28.48
C LEU A 130 22.02 -13.54 28.04
N THR A 131 22.25 -14.84 27.89
CA THR A 131 23.51 -15.40 27.37
C THR A 131 23.81 -14.89 25.97
N VAL A 132 22.84 -14.99 25.05
CA VAL A 132 22.98 -14.54 23.66
C VAL A 132 23.30 -13.04 23.59
N VAL A 133 22.63 -12.20 24.38
CA VAL A 133 22.81 -10.74 24.33
C VAL A 133 24.11 -10.28 25.03
N LEU A 134 24.49 -10.91 26.14
CA LEU A 134 25.58 -10.42 26.99
C LEU A 134 26.93 -11.09 26.72
N ASP A 135 26.97 -12.34 26.26
CA ASP A 135 28.24 -13.05 26.01
C ASP A 135 28.81 -12.80 24.61
N TYR A 136 27.99 -12.34 23.65
CA TYR A 136 28.43 -12.08 22.28
C TYR A 136 28.54 -10.58 22.00
N PRO A 137 29.76 -10.02 21.85
CA PRO A 137 29.97 -8.58 21.72
C PRO A 137 29.32 -7.95 20.48
N GLU A 138 29.21 -8.71 19.38
CA GLU A 138 28.52 -8.25 18.17
C GLU A 138 27.00 -8.28 18.31
N MET A 139 26.47 -9.10 19.23
CA MET A 139 25.04 -9.17 19.53
C MET A 139 24.55 -7.89 20.22
N LEU A 140 25.40 -7.22 21.00
CA LEU A 140 25.06 -5.93 21.62
C LEU A 140 24.76 -4.85 20.57
N LYS A 141 25.58 -4.76 19.52
CA LYS A 141 25.36 -3.82 18.41
C LYS A 141 24.09 -4.18 17.65
N ALA A 142 23.87 -5.47 17.37
CA ALA A 142 22.68 -5.95 16.69
C ALA A 142 21.40 -5.65 17.50
N THR A 143 21.43 -5.89 18.81
CA THR A 143 20.31 -5.63 19.73
C THR A 143 20.02 -4.14 19.83
N ALA A 144 21.05 -3.30 19.98
CA ALA A 144 20.89 -1.84 19.97
C ALA A 144 20.25 -1.36 18.66
N GLY A 145 20.73 -1.85 17.51
CA GLY A 145 20.14 -1.55 16.21
C GLY A 145 18.68 -2.01 16.09
N ALA A 146 18.36 -3.22 16.54
CA ALA A 146 17.00 -3.76 16.53
C ALA A 146 16.05 -2.93 17.43
N VAL A 147 16.51 -2.54 18.62
CA VAL A 147 15.74 -1.68 19.54
C VAL A 147 15.47 -0.32 18.91
N ILE A 148 16.49 0.32 18.32
CA ILE A 148 16.33 1.60 17.62
C ILE A 148 15.35 1.47 16.47
N LEU A 149 15.51 0.45 15.60
CA LEU A 149 14.64 0.26 14.45
C LEU A 149 13.20 -0.02 14.87
N CYS A 150 13.00 -0.86 15.89
CA CYS A 150 11.69 -1.11 16.49
C CYS A 150 11.07 0.16 17.08
N ALA A 151 11.83 0.96 17.83
CA ALA A 151 11.35 2.21 18.40
C ALA A 151 10.92 3.20 17.31
N VAL A 152 11.77 3.44 16.30
CA VAL A 152 11.46 4.31 15.15
C VAL A 152 10.23 3.80 14.41
N GLY A 153 10.17 2.50 14.13
CA GLY A 153 9.06 1.87 13.44
C GLY A 153 7.74 1.93 14.21
N LEU A 154 7.76 1.69 15.52
CA LEU A 154 6.60 1.78 16.40
C LEU A 154 6.10 3.22 16.53
N VAL A 155 7.00 4.19 16.72
CA VAL A 155 6.66 5.61 16.77
C VAL A 155 6.09 6.05 15.43
N SER A 156 6.71 5.67 14.31
CA SER A 156 6.22 5.98 12.97
C SER A 156 4.85 5.36 12.70
N ALA A 157 4.65 4.08 13.02
CA ALA A 157 3.36 3.40 12.86
C ALA A 157 2.25 3.99 13.76
N ARG A 158 2.57 4.36 15.01
CA ARG A 158 1.65 5.06 15.91
C ARG A 158 1.35 6.48 15.42
N ALA A 159 2.34 7.22 14.96
CA ALA A 159 2.18 8.57 14.43
C ALA A 159 1.27 8.55 13.19
N VAL A 160 1.46 7.58 12.28
CA VAL A 160 0.58 7.37 11.13
C VAL A 160 -0.84 7.01 11.57
N ARG A 161 -1.02 6.07 12.51
CA ARG A 161 -2.36 5.73 13.03
C ARG A 161 -3.07 6.94 13.66
N ARG A 162 -2.36 7.74 14.47
CA ARG A 162 -2.91 8.92 15.15
C ARG A 162 -3.33 10.05 14.19
N ARG A 163 -2.57 10.24 13.10
CA ARG A 163 -2.89 11.21 12.03
C ARG A 163 -4.07 10.74 11.18
N VAL A 164 -4.07 9.47 10.77
CA VAL A 164 -5.18 8.86 10.04
C VAL A 164 -6.47 8.91 10.86
N SER A 165 -6.43 8.64 12.17
CA SER A 165 -7.63 8.71 13.01
C SER A 165 -8.19 10.13 13.19
N HIS A 166 -7.38 11.18 13.08
CA HIS A 166 -7.86 12.57 13.14
C HIS A 166 -8.50 13.01 11.81
N GLU A 167 -7.89 12.67 10.67
CA GLU A 167 -8.35 13.14 9.36
C GLU A 167 -9.44 12.24 8.75
N PHE A 168 -9.36 10.91 8.89
CA PHE A 168 -10.31 10.00 8.24
C PHE A 168 -11.71 9.99 8.86
N SER A 169 -11.85 10.31 10.16
CA SER A 169 -13.17 10.32 10.81
C SER A 169 -14.09 11.42 10.27
N TYR A 170 -13.52 12.49 9.70
CA TYR A 170 -14.27 13.61 9.11
C TYR A 170 -14.17 13.67 7.58
N ALA A 171 -13.01 13.31 7.01
CA ALA A 171 -12.78 13.41 5.57
C ALA A 171 -13.54 12.34 4.76
N VAL A 172 -13.75 11.12 5.28
CA VAL A 172 -14.44 10.06 4.51
C VAL A 172 -15.92 10.39 4.28
N PRO A 173 -16.71 10.79 5.31
CA PRO A 173 -18.08 11.25 5.08
C PRO A 173 -18.13 12.55 4.27
N GLN A 174 -17.14 13.44 4.41
CA GLN A 174 -17.11 14.69 3.67
C GLN A 174 -16.79 14.49 2.18
N LEU A 175 -15.78 13.70 1.81
CA LEU A 175 -15.48 13.37 0.42
C LEU A 175 -16.61 12.57 -0.23
N THR A 176 -17.30 11.71 0.53
CA THR A 176 -18.50 11.01 0.04
C THR A 176 -19.63 12.00 -0.21
N ARG A 177 -19.84 12.97 0.68
CA ARG A 177 -20.83 14.04 0.48
C ARG A 177 -20.46 14.96 -0.66
N GLU A 178 -19.21 15.35 -0.82
CA GLU A 178 -18.74 16.20 -1.92
C GLU A 178 -18.79 15.47 -3.25
N ALA A 179 -18.45 14.17 -3.30
CA ALA A 179 -18.60 13.35 -4.51
C ALA A 179 -20.08 13.14 -4.87
N LEU A 180 -20.95 12.84 -3.89
CA LEU A 180 -22.38 12.72 -4.12
C LEU A 180 -23.01 14.06 -4.51
N THR A 181 -22.61 15.16 -3.89
CA THR A 181 -23.09 16.51 -4.21
C THR A 181 -22.56 16.99 -5.56
N ALA A 182 -21.30 16.71 -5.91
CA ALA A 182 -20.76 17.04 -7.22
C ALA A 182 -21.42 16.20 -8.31
N GLN A 183 -21.69 14.92 -8.04
CA GLN A 183 -22.40 14.04 -8.96
C GLN A 183 -23.89 14.39 -9.06
N SER A 184 -24.54 14.78 -7.97
CA SER A 184 -25.94 15.23 -7.99
C SER A 184 -26.07 16.62 -8.60
N ALA A 185 -25.15 17.53 -8.33
CA ALA A 185 -25.14 18.87 -8.93
C ALA A 185 -24.82 18.82 -10.42
N ASP A 186 -23.91 17.95 -10.88
CA ASP A 186 -23.68 17.71 -12.31
C ASP A 186 -24.91 17.06 -12.97
N ILE A 187 -25.62 16.15 -12.28
CA ILE A 187 -26.88 15.57 -12.79
C ILE A 187 -28.03 16.60 -12.80
N ASP A 188 -28.16 17.45 -11.78
CA ASP A 188 -29.25 18.44 -11.65
C ASP A 188 -29.03 19.65 -12.57
N THR A 189 -27.78 20.09 -12.75
CA THR A 189 -27.45 21.19 -13.68
C THR A 189 -27.51 20.76 -15.14
N VAL A 190 -27.13 19.51 -15.46
CA VAL A 190 -27.25 18.95 -16.82
C VAL A 190 -28.69 18.49 -17.12
N SER A 191 -29.52 18.15 -16.13
CA SER A 191 -30.95 17.84 -16.31
C SER A 191 -31.82 19.05 -16.63
N GLY A 192 -31.24 20.26 -16.59
CA GLY A 192 -31.79 21.40 -17.32
C GLY A 192 -32.18 21.01 -18.76
N ALA A 193 -31.39 20.11 -19.42
CA ALA A 193 -31.54 19.53 -20.77
C ALA A 193 -32.95 19.07 -21.15
N THR A 194 -33.77 18.68 -20.18
CA THR A 194 -35.12 18.17 -20.43
C THR A 194 -36.13 19.29 -20.66
N TYR A 195 -35.96 20.46 -20.03
CA TYR A 195 -36.92 21.58 -20.07
C TYR A 195 -37.02 22.24 -21.48
N THR A 196 -36.43 21.62 -22.46
CA THR A 196 -35.73 22.28 -23.55
C THR A 196 -35.96 21.60 -24.83
N SER A 197 -35.65 20.32 -24.75
CA SER A 197 -35.94 19.34 -25.73
C SER A 197 -37.46 19.37 -25.90
N GLU A 198 -38.22 19.51 -24.79
CA GLU A 198 -39.66 19.79 -24.82
C GLU A 198 -40.02 21.13 -25.47
N GLY A 199 -39.36 22.21 -25.06
CA GLY A 199 -39.65 23.53 -25.61
C GLY A 199 -39.35 23.72 -27.09
N TYR A 200 -38.25 23.15 -27.56
CA TYR A 200 -37.87 23.17 -28.98
C TYR A 200 -38.80 22.28 -29.80
N ARG A 201 -39.21 21.11 -29.29
CA ARG A 201 -40.24 20.28 -29.93
C ARG A 201 -41.56 21.05 -30.04
N GLN A 202 -41.99 21.69 -28.97
CA GLN A 202 -43.25 22.44 -28.95
C GLN A 202 -43.24 23.66 -29.87
N SER A 203 -42.10 24.36 -29.96
CA SER A 203 -41.90 25.47 -30.91
C SER A 203 -41.85 24.99 -32.37
N LEU A 204 -41.30 23.81 -32.64
CA LEU A 204 -41.24 23.26 -34.00
C LEU A 204 -42.63 22.78 -34.46
N GLN A 205 -43.39 22.16 -33.54
CA GLN A 205 -44.75 21.70 -33.80
C GLN A 205 -45.68 22.88 -34.13
N SER A 206 -45.59 23.98 -33.38
CA SER A 206 -46.42 25.17 -33.64
C SER A 206 -46.09 25.84 -34.98
N ALA A 207 -44.82 25.83 -35.41
CA ALA A 207 -44.40 26.35 -36.70
C ALA A 207 -44.92 25.50 -37.87
N LEU A 208 -44.94 24.17 -37.72
CA LEU A 208 -45.51 23.25 -38.71
C LEU A 208 -47.02 23.39 -38.82
N ASP A 209 -47.72 23.48 -37.69
CA ASP A 209 -49.18 23.66 -37.66
C ASP A 209 -49.59 25.00 -38.31
N SER A 210 -48.77 26.04 -38.15
CA SER A 210 -49.00 27.37 -38.74
C SER A 210 -48.75 27.42 -40.26
N ALA A 211 -47.89 26.55 -40.80
CA ALA A 211 -47.62 26.46 -42.24
C ALA A 211 -48.61 25.56 -42.99
N SER A 212 -49.39 24.75 -42.28
CA SER A 212 -50.39 23.83 -42.83
C SER A 212 -51.81 24.40 -42.88
N ARG A 213 -51.98 25.67 -42.49
CA ARG A 213 -53.26 26.39 -42.46
C ARG A 213 -53.26 27.51 -43.49
#